data_AF-A0A953TTY6-F1
#
_entry.id   AF-A0A953TTY6-F1
#
_cell.length_a   1.000
_cell.length_b   1.000
_cell.length_c   1.000
_cell.angle_alpha   90.00
_cell.angle_beta   90.00
_cell.angle_gamma   90.00
#
_symmetry.space_group_name_H-M   'P 1'
#
loop_
_entity.id
_entity.type
_entity.pdbx_description
1 polymer ?
#
loop_
_entity_poly.entity_id
_entity_poly.type
_entity_poly.pdbx_seq_one_letter_code
_entity_poly.pdbx_strand_id
1 'polypeptide(L)'
;MIEAPQMENTEPTLGDLLGEIRDEVFEFLQTRVQMLVSEVHENFVYSKKAVIYGVLAVTLLFTAYLLLTLALVGLVAVAFRGSPYAWFASFLIVGLLWSILGTMFAIAARADFKGLAPRRTIKVLKEDKSVLTTGAMNQS
;
A
#
# COMPACT_ATOMS: atom_id res chain seq x y z
N MET A 1 -62.33 -2.36 23.68
CA MET A 1 -61.34 -3.34 23.20
C MET A 1 -60.23 -2.52 22.57
N ILE A 2 -59.13 -2.28 23.30
CA ILE A 2 -57.98 -1.49 22.84
C ILE A 2 -56.85 -2.50 22.62
N GLU A 3 -56.44 -2.71 21.38
CA GLU A 3 -55.28 -3.54 21.04
C GLU A 3 -53.99 -2.75 21.32
N ALA A 4 -53.09 -3.34 22.10
CA ALA A 4 -51.78 -2.77 22.37
C ALA A 4 -50.82 -3.05 21.20
N PRO A 5 -49.93 -2.09 20.83
CA PRO A 5 -48.94 -2.30 19.79
C PRO A 5 -47.89 -3.31 20.28
N GLN A 6 -47.73 -4.40 19.53
CA GLN A 6 -46.68 -5.40 19.76
C GLN A 6 -45.32 -4.78 19.39
N MET A 7 -44.52 -4.45 20.41
CA MET A 7 -43.13 -4.06 20.22
C MET A 7 -42.32 -5.34 19.95
N GLU A 8 -42.03 -5.59 18.68
CA GLU A 8 -41.10 -6.62 18.22
C GLU A 8 -39.70 -6.27 18.73
N ASN A 9 -39.32 -6.86 19.86
CA ASN A 9 -37.97 -6.76 20.42
C ASN A 9 -37.08 -7.75 19.68
N THR A 10 -36.61 -7.38 18.50
CA THR A 10 -35.47 -8.06 17.87
C THR A 10 -34.23 -7.64 18.62
N GLU A 11 -33.82 -8.45 19.60
CA GLU A 11 -32.55 -8.25 20.30
C GLU A 11 -31.43 -8.16 19.25
N PRO A 12 -30.59 -7.11 19.28
CA PRO A 12 -29.55 -6.93 18.26
C PRO A 12 -28.63 -8.15 18.28
N THR A 13 -28.60 -8.84 17.14
CA THR A 13 -27.80 -10.03 16.95
C THR A 13 -26.32 -9.69 17.16
N LEU A 14 -25.52 -10.62 17.69
CA LEU A 14 -24.07 -10.43 17.86
C LEU A 14 -23.37 -10.01 16.55
N GLY A 15 -23.96 -10.33 15.40
CA GLY A 15 -23.50 -9.87 14.08
C GLY A 15 -23.73 -8.38 13.81
N ASP A 16 -24.82 -7.80 14.30
CA ASP A 16 -25.12 -6.37 14.13
C ASP A 16 -24.21 -5.51 15.00
N LEU A 17 -23.98 -5.92 16.25
CA LEU A 17 -23.05 -5.23 17.16
C LEU A 17 -21.60 -5.29 16.65
N LEU A 18 -21.21 -6.40 15.99
CA LEU A 18 -19.88 -6.52 15.37
C LEU A 18 -19.73 -5.64 14.12
N GLY A 19 -20.83 -5.45 13.37
CA GLY A 19 -20.90 -4.54 12.24
C GLY A 19 -20.73 -3.10 12.68
N GLU A 20 -21.44 -2.70 13.73
CA GLU A 20 -21.45 -1.34 14.27
C GLU A 20 -20.06 -0.94 14.84
N ILE A 21 -19.42 -1.83 15.61
CA ILE A 21 -18.05 -1.59 16.13
C ILE A 21 -17.02 -1.50 14.99
N ARG A 22 -17.17 -2.32 13.95
CA ARG A 22 -16.29 -2.26 12.78
C ARG A 22 -16.43 -0.92 12.10
N ASP A 23 -17.65 -0.48 11.85
CA ASP A 23 -17.93 0.75 11.12
C ASP A 23 -17.43 1.98 11.90
N GLU A 24 -17.61 2.02 13.22
CA GLU A 24 -17.02 3.07 14.08
C GLU A 24 -15.48 3.10 14.00
N VAL A 25 -14.81 1.95 13.99
CA VAL A 25 -13.34 1.90 13.90
C VAL A 25 -12.85 2.37 12.53
N PHE A 26 -13.55 1.98 11.46
CA PHE A 26 -13.24 2.46 10.11
C PHE A 26 -13.46 3.98 10.00
N GLU A 27 -14.53 4.49 10.60
CA GLU A 27 -14.84 5.92 10.65
C GLU A 27 -13.80 6.72 11.45
N PHE A 28 -13.36 6.20 12.60
CA PHE A 28 -12.29 6.82 13.41
C PHE A 28 -10.95 6.84 12.68
N LEU A 29 -10.59 5.76 11.98
CA LEU A 29 -9.34 5.69 11.23
C LEU A 29 -9.37 6.60 10.01
N GLN A 30 -10.49 6.63 9.28
CA GLN A 30 -10.69 7.54 8.17
C GLN A 30 -10.55 9.00 8.63
N THR A 31 -11.13 9.34 9.78
CA THR A 31 -11.04 10.68 10.37
C THR A 31 -9.60 11.05 10.75
N ARG A 32 -8.86 10.15 11.41
CA ARG A 32 -7.45 10.39 11.76
C ARG A 32 -6.55 10.51 10.54
N VAL A 33 -6.76 9.68 9.51
CA VAL A 33 -6.01 9.76 8.26
C VAL A 33 -6.30 11.08 7.55
N GLN A 34 -7.56 11.50 7.47
CA GLN A 34 -7.94 12.76 6.86
C GLN A 34 -7.30 13.96 7.58
N MET A 35 -7.32 14.00 8.91
CA MET A 35 -6.65 15.06 9.68
C MET A 35 -5.12 15.04 9.53
N LEU A 36 -4.50 13.87 9.50
CA LEU A 36 -3.05 13.76 9.28
C LEU A 36 -2.66 14.25 7.89
N VAL A 37 -3.44 13.87 6.87
CA VAL A 37 -3.24 14.35 5.50
C VAL A 37 -3.42 15.87 5.43
N SER A 38 -4.42 16.44 6.11
CA SER A 38 -4.59 17.89 6.14
C SER A 38 -3.46 18.60 6.86
N GLU A 39 -2.99 18.11 8.01
CA GLU A 39 -1.91 18.73 8.78
C GLU A 39 -0.57 18.71 8.01
N VAL A 40 -0.28 17.60 7.32
CA VAL A 40 0.87 17.52 6.41
C VAL A 40 0.69 18.52 5.25
N HIS A 41 -0.49 18.56 4.64
CA HIS A 41 -0.75 19.47 3.53
C HIS A 41 -0.62 20.94 3.96
N GLU A 42 -1.17 21.31 5.11
CA GLU A 42 -1.05 22.65 5.68
C GLU A 42 0.42 23.01 5.92
N ASN A 43 1.20 22.16 6.59
CA ASN A 43 2.63 22.42 6.84
C ASN A 43 3.43 22.61 5.54
N PHE A 44 3.11 21.87 4.48
CA PHE A 44 3.77 21.99 3.19
C PHE A 44 3.29 23.19 2.38
N VAL A 45 1.99 23.51 2.39
CA VAL A 45 1.38 24.54 1.53
C VAL A 45 1.48 25.94 2.14
N TYR A 46 1.43 26.07 3.47
CA TYR A 46 1.56 27.39 4.11
C TYR A 46 2.97 27.98 3.99
N SER A 47 3.98 27.14 3.75
CA SER A 47 5.36 27.58 3.60
C SER A 47 5.75 27.64 2.13
N LYS A 48 5.49 28.78 1.47
CA LYS A 48 5.87 29.06 0.06
C LYS A 48 7.34 28.73 -0.22
N LYS A 49 8.22 28.91 0.79
CA LYS A 49 9.64 28.53 0.71
C LYS A 49 9.83 27.01 0.67
N ALA A 50 9.11 26.24 1.49
CA ALA A 50 9.20 24.78 1.51
C ALA A 50 8.79 24.18 0.17
N VAL A 51 7.73 24.71 -0.47
CA VAL A 51 7.31 24.28 -1.82
C VAL A 51 8.41 24.54 -2.84
N ILE A 52 9.02 25.73 -2.86
CA ILE A 52 10.08 26.07 -3.82
C ILE A 52 11.32 25.20 -3.61
N TYR A 53 11.77 25.05 -2.37
CA TYR A 53 12.91 24.17 -2.06
C TYR A 53 12.60 22.70 -2.39
N GLY A 54 11.36 22.26 -2.17
CA GLY A 54 10.90 20.92 -2.57
C GLY A 54 10.99 20.70 -4.08
N VAL A 55 10.48 21.64 -4.88
CA VAL A 55 10.57 21.58 -6.34
C VAL A 55 12.03 21.57 -6.81
N LEU A 56 12.88 22.44 -6.26
CA LEU A 56 14.31 22.47 -6.58
C LEU A 56 15.02 21.17 -6.20
N ALA A 57 14.74 20.64 -5.01
CA ALA A 57 15.32 19.38 -4.54
C ALA A 57 14.92 18.22 -5.45
N VAL A 58 13.62 18.09 -5.79
CA VAL A 58 13.12 17.06 -6.71
C VAL A 58 13.75 17.22 -8.09
N THR A 59 13.86 18.44 -8.60
CA THR A 59 14.48 18.71 -9.92
C THR A 59 15.95 18.31 -9.93
N LEU A 60 16.71 18.70 -8.90
CA LEU A 60 18.13 18.35 -8.78
C LEU A 60 18.34 16.85 -8.60
N LEU A 61 17.54 16.20 -7.74
CA LEU A 61 17.60 14.75 -7.55
C LEU A 61 17.26 14.00 -8.84
N PHE A 62 16.22 14.42 -9.55
CA PHE A 62 15.85 13.84 -10.83
C PHE A 62 16.98 14.00 -11.87
N THR A 63 17.57 15.20 -11.94
CA THR A 63 18.70 15.48 -12.84
C THR A 63 19.92 14.62 -12.49
N ALA A 64 20.26 14.53 -11.20
CA ALA A 64 21.37 13.71 -10.72
C ALA A 64 21.14 12.22 -11.02
N TYR A 65 19.91 11.72 -10.86
CA TYR A 65 19.53 10.35 -11.22
C TYR A 65 19.69 10.06 -12.71
N LEU A 66 19.27 10.99 -13.58
CA LEU A 66 19.46 10.86 -15.02
C LEU A 66 20.94 10.86 -15.41
N LEU A 67 21.74 11.78 -14.86
CA LEU A 67 23.17 11.84 -15.11
C LEU A 67 23.89 10.59 -14.62
N LEU A 68 23.54 10.07 -13.44
CA LEU A 68 24.08 8.82 -12.90
C LEU A 68 23.73 7.64 -13.81
N THR A 69 22.47 7.55 -14.25
CA THR A 69 22.04 6.49 -15.17
C THR A 69 22.78 6.56 -16.49
N LEU A 70 22.95 7.77 -17.06
CA LEU A 70 23.68 7.98 -18.29
C LEU A 70 25.17 7.68 -18.14
N ALA A 71 25.78 8.00 -16.98
CA ALA A 71 27.15 7.62 -16.66
C ALA A 71 27.34 6.10 -16.60
N LEU A 72 26.39 5.37 -15.98
CA LEU A 72 26.40 3.91 -15.98
C LEU A 72 26.27 3.34 -17.40
N VAL A 73 25.34 3.87 -18.21
CA VAL A 73 25.19 3.46 -19.62
C VAL A 73 26.48 3.73 -20.40
N GLY A 74 27.10 4.90 -20.21
CA GLY A 74 28.37 5.26 -20.83
C GLY A 74 29.51 4.32 -20.41
N LEU A 75 29.59 3.95 -19.13
CA LEU A 75 30.57 3.00 -18.62
C LEU A 75 30.42 1.62 -19.29
N VAL A 76 29.19 1.12 -19.40
CA VAL A 76 28.92 -0.14 -20.11
C VAL A 76 29.23 0.02 -21.60
N ALA A 77 28.87 1.14 -22.23
CA ALA A 77 29.10 1.37 -23.66
C ALA A 77 30.59 1.40 -24.00
N VAL A 78 31.43 1.91 -23.08
CA VAL A 78 32.89 1.86 -23.18
C VAL A 78 33.40 0.41 -23.21
N ALA A 79 32.81 -0.51 -22.44
CA ALA A 79 33.19 -1.92 -22.49
C ALA A 79 32.86 -2.57 -23.85
N PHE A 80 31.85 -2.06 -24.57
CA PHE A 80 31.41 -2.55 -25.88
C PHE A 80 31.85 -1.67 -27.05
N ARG A 81 32.90 -0.85 -26.89
CA ARG A 81 33.30 0.22 -27.84
C ARG A 81 33.53 -0.21 -29.30
N GLY A 82 33.64 -1.51 -29.58
CA GLY A 82 33.79 -2.07 -30.93
C GLY A 82 32.48 -2.46 -31.64
N SER A 83 31.32 -2.32 -31.00
CA SER A 83 30.02 -2.65 -31.60
C SER A 83 29.25 -1.38 -31.98
N PRO A 84 28.66 -1.30 -33.19
CA PRO A 84 27.76 -0.19 -33.55
C PRO A 84 26.51 -0.12 -32.65
N TYR A 85 26.20 -1.22 -31.93
CA TYR A 85 25.06 -1.31 -31.01
C TYR A 85 25.45 -1.14 -29.53
N ALA A 86 26.67 -0.68 -29.24
CA ALA A 86 27.18 -0.54 -27.87
C ALA A 86 26.23 0.25 -26.96
N TRP A 87 25.78 1.41 -27.42
CA TRP A 87 24.86 2.26 -26.67
C TRP A 87 23.50 1.59 -26.42
N PHE A 88 22.93 0.96 -27.44
CA PHE A 88 21.65 0.26 -27.34
C PHE A 88 21.72 -0.88 -26.33
N ALA A 89 22.75 -1.73 -26.43
CA ALA A 89 22.97 -2.82 -25.48
C ALA A 89 23.17 -2.29 -24.05
N SER A 90 23.91 -1.20 -23.87
CA SER A 90 24.12 -0.58 -22.56
C SER A 90 22.82 -0.08 -21.93
N PHE A 91 21.95 0.57 -22.70
CA PHE A 91 20.64 0.99 -22.20
C PHE A 91 19.77 -0.21 -21.78
N LEU A 92 19.81 -1.31 -22.53
CA LEU A 92 19.09 -2.53 -22.15
C LEU A 92 19.63 -3.13 -20.86
N ILE A 93 20.96 -3.24 -20.71
CA ILE A 93 21.60 -3.81 -19.52
C ILE A 93 21.29 -2.96 -18.28
N VAL A 94 21.48 -1.64 -18.37
CA VAL A 94 21.22 -0.73 -17.24
C VAL A 94 19.72 -0.64 -16.93
N GLY A 95 18.86 -0.66 -17.96
CA GLY A 95 17.41 -0.71 -17.78
C GLY A 95 16.94 -1.98 -17.09
N LEU A 96 17.52 -3.13 -17.42
CA LEU A 96 17.24 -4.41 -16.76
C LEU A 96 17.70 -4.39 -15.30
N LEU A 97 18.86 -3.79 -15.01
CA LEU A 97 19.35 -3.60 -13.65
C LEU A 97 18.38 -2.75 -12.81
N TRP A 98 17.92 -1.61 -13.35
CA TRP A 98 16.91 -0.78 -12.69
C TRP A 98 15.57 -1.49 -12.52
N SER A 99 15.17 -2.33 -13.47
CA SER A 99 13.94 -3.13 -13.39
C SER A 99 13.99 -4.14 -12.24
N ILE A 100 15.13 -4.81 -12.02
CA ILE A 100 15.32 -5.73 -10.90
C ILE A 100 15.22 -4.97 -9.58
N LEU A 101 15.95 -3.87 -9.43
CA LEU A 101 15.90 -3.02 -8.23
C LEU A 101 14.46 -2.52 -7.97
N GLY A 102 13.81 -1.98 -9.00
CA GLY A 102 12.43 -1.50 -8.91
C GLY A 102 11.46 -2.59 -8.51
N THR A 103 11.62 -3.81 -9.03
CA THR A 103 10.81 -4.98 -8.65
C THR A 103 11.05 -5.37 -7.19
N MET A 104 12.30 -5.39 -6.72
CA MET A 104 12.61 -5.68 -5.32
C MET A 104 11.97 -4.66 -4.37
N PHE A 105 12.11 -3.37 -4.68
CA PHE A 105 11.46 -2.30 -3.90
C PHE A 105 9.93 -2.39 -3.97
N ALA A 106 9.36 -2.72 -5.13
CA ALA A 106 7.91 -2.89 -5.27
C ALA A 106 7.39 -4.06 -4.42
N ILE A 107 8.14 -5.17 -4.35
CA ILE A 107 7.80 -6.31 -3.49
C ILE A 107 7.91 -5.93 -2.01
N ALA A 108 8.99 -5.26 -1.61
CA ALA A 108 9.20 -4.79 -0.24
C ALA A 108 8.10 -3.81 0.19
N ALA A 109 7.82 -2.79 -0.63
CA ALA A 109 6.75 -1.84 -0.39
C ALA A 109 5.40 -2.56 -0.28
N ARG A 110 5.10 -3.52 -1.17
CA ARG A 110 3.87 -4.31 -1.11
C ARG A 110 3.78 -5.17 0.17
N ALA A 111 4.90 -5.60 0.75
CA ALA A 111 4.92 -6.31 2.02
C ALA A 111 4.58 -5.39 3.21
N ASP A 112 5.09 -4.15 3.19
CA ASP A 112 4.83 -3.16 4.24
C ASP A 112 3.41 -2.58 4.14
N PHE A 113 2.91 -2.30 2.94
CA PHE A 113 1.53 -1.88 2.71
C PHE A 113 0.52 -2.99 3.08
N LYS A 114 0.89 -4.27 2.98
CA LYS A 114 0.07 -5.38 3.52
C LYS A 114 0.03 -5.40 5.05
N GLY A 115 0.97 -4.75 5.74
CA GLY A 115 0.95 -4.56 7.19
C GLY A 115 -0.10 -3.54 7.67
N LEU A 116 -0.58 -2.67 6.78
CA LEU A 116 -1.72 -1.78 7.03
C LEU A 116 -3.08 -2.50 6.90
N ALA A 117 -3.12 -3.72 6.37
CA ALA A 117 -4.29 -4.58 6.41
C ALA A 117 -4.30 -5.39 7.72
N PRO A 118 -5.40 -5.39 8.51
CA PRO A 118 -5.43 -5.98 9.84
C PRO A 118 -5.10 -7.48 9.83
N ARG A 119 -3.93 -7.86 10.36
CA ARG A 119 -3.44 -9.26 10.43
C ARG A 119 -4.23 -10.15 11.38
N ARG A 120 -5.11 -9.59 12.22
CA ARG A 120 -5.90 -10.34 13.20
C ARG A 120 -7.01 -11.20 12.57
N THR A 121 -7.49 -10.85 11.37
CA THR A 121 -8.61 -11.55 10.72
C THR A 121 -8.22 -12.86 10.05
N ILE A 122 -6.95 -13.04 9.65
CA ILE A 122 -6.53 -14.26 8.93
C ILE A 122 -6.36 -15.47 9.86
N LYS A 123 -6.15 -15.25 11.17
CA LYS A 123 -5.98 -16.36 12.12
C LYS A 123 -7.31 -17.04 12.48
N VAL A 124 -8.37 -16.29 12.69
CA VAL A 124 -9.69 -16.83 13.07
C VAL A 124 -10.47 -17.45 11.91
N LEU A 125 -10.23 -17.01 10.65
CA LEU A 125 -10.84 -17.65 9.47
C LEU A 125 -10.24 -19.03 9.11
N LYS A 126 -9.08 -19.39 9.65
CA LYS A 126 -8.51 -20.73 9.50
C LYS A 126 -8.96 -21.71 10.58
N GLU A 127 -9.26 -21.22 11.78
CA GLU A 127 -9.74 -22.06 12.88
C GLU A 127 -11.18 -22.53 12.68
N ASP A 128 -12.02 -21.77 11.96
CA ASP A 128 -13.44 -22.15 11.78
C ASP A 128 -13.67 -23.25 10.71
N LYS A 129 -12.67 -23.53 9.84
CA LYS A 129 -12.78 -24.61 8.84
C LYS A 129 -12.60 -26.01 9.45
N SER A 130 -11.88 -26.16 10.56
CA SER A 130 -11.66 -27.47 11.18
C SER A 130 -12.88 -27.95 11.97
N VAL A 131 -13.69 -27.03 12.50
CA VAL A 131 -14.91 -27.35 13.24
C VAL A 131 -16.00 -27.88 12.30
N LEU A 132 -16.17 -27.29 11.11
CA LEU A 132 -17.17 -27.72 10.14
C LEU A 132 -16.86 -29.08 9.49
N THR A 133 -15.58 -29.42 9.33
CA THR A 133 -15.18 -30.72 8.74
C THR A 133 -15.36 -31.87 9.74
N THR A 134 -15.28 -31.58 11.04
CA THR A 134 -15.45 -32.60 12.10
C THR A 134 -16.93 -32.89 12.36
N GLY A 135 -17.83 -31.92 12.20
CA GLY A 135 -19.28 -32.10 12.37
C GLY A 135 -19.96 -32.96 11.29
N ALA A 136 -19.40 -33.00 10.08
CA ALA A 136 -19.97 -33.75 8.96
C ALA A 136 -19.70 -35.27 9.00
N MET A 137 -18.66 -35.72 9.73
CA MET A 137 -18.32 -37.14 9.86
C MET A 137 -19.02 -37.84 11.05
N ASN A 138 -19.68 -37.10 11.95
CA ASN A 138 -20.31 -37.66 13.15
C ASN A 138 -21.84 -37.86 13.01
N GLN A 139 -22.39 -37.79 11.79
CA GLN A 139 -23.82 -38.01 11.51
C GLN A 139 -24.09 -39.18 10.53
N SER A 140 -23.10 -40.05 10.28
CA SER A 140 -23.29 -41.30 9.52
C SER A 140 -23.21 -42.53 10.43
#